data_AF-A0A2D6JFJ7-F1
#
_entry.id   AF-A0A2D6JFJ7-F1
#
_cell.length_a   1.000
_cell.length_b   1.000
_cell.length_c   1.000
_cell.angle_alpha   90.00
_cell.angle_beta   90.00
_cell.angle_gamma   90.00
#
_symmetry.space_group_name_H-M   'P 1'
#
loop_
_entity.id
_entity.type
_entity.pdbx_description
1 polymer ?
#
loop_
_entity_poly.entity_id
_entity_poly.type
_entity_poly.pdbx_seq_one_letter_code
_entity_poly.pdbx_strand_id
1 'polypeptide(L)'
;MFKNKFLVYVVIYFCFGQASSFAVGICTDSAKLDSIVPKKFKADYSKLDQSQAVQIKLGKRSLLVQNREIATRLLSTHDTETKLPKKDKLLSIARLLTEKNTTEFPVTKEGYLAAANNGNHAGGYGMFMWFRDLARAFKGIVSLPKLKSMFHFNRSKIKEDREEALRMGQAMIDLFIEPEQFARILKNIDNPEFLNDPVNGYRNVPHIRLSIHGRQEGEKLTDEIIEKESQWGHKQNDALALYAHSLLDALGSNTVHPRQMNTQIKAQLLFLSAFFERVKFYEMEDTGAWEELMGVRSSSIGLVTSFLERMENGLRQAKTNSINEAMFFASLNKEIKGSKIKDFLTDYMSSYKTEFDFTAPELLEKLNQSLANLSKSIDQSYEMLLPALGIHRKAGKTTYGPMMEVTKGNVLRDEDAAILHLLLYPPQRLTLEDKLHILSELKKKLLRPAGIARYKSDWFLYGNAHPIEFSGNFPFPANFFSIKDGNGYRATTFNERAMIYQEFQNQKFVKDMRKVEEYVGENMEAQWSFQDAMFTQIYIQLYKETGDKHHMQEAWFHLARALGTITGENQINIEGHSITPFRAPEAWIPVVLTIKGESFTSYFASENSPLNWTTAEIVTALYDYLEAM
;
A
#
# COMPACT_ATOMS: atom_id res chain seq x y z
N MET A 1 -37.52 -24.90 -66.26
CA MET A 1 -37.85 -25.85 -65.17
C MET A 1 -36.63 -26.75 -64.98
N PHE A 2 -35.82 -26.51 -63.95
CA PHE A 2 -35.27 -27.49 -63.01
C PHE A 2 -34.22 -26.78 -62.14
N LYS A 3 -34.34 -27.03 -60.84
CA LYS A 3 -33.82 -26.24 -59.73
C LYS A 3 -32.42 -26.68 -59.31
N ASN A 4 -31.63 -25.68 -58.93
CA ASN A 4 -30.42 -25.70 -58.12
C ASN A 4 -30.50 -26.60 -56.87
N LYS A 5 -29.34 -27.16 -56.46
CA LYS A 5 -28.60 -26.77 -55.24
C LYS A 5 -27.30 -27.59 -55.11
N PHE A 6 -26.16 -26.96 -55.40
CA PHE A 6 -24.90 -27.25 -54.72
C PHE A 6 -24.66 -26.11 -53.73
N LEU A 7 -24.42 -26.49 -52.48
CA LEU A 7 -24.23 -25.61 -51.33
C LEU A 7 -22.73 -25.30 -51.24
N VAL A 8 -22.34 -24.06 -51.52
CA VAL A 8 -21.02 -23.50 -51.18
C VAL A 8 -21.26 -22.40 -50.17
N TYR A 9 -20.72 -22.57 -48.97
CA TYR A 9 -20.76 -21.56 -47.91
C TYR A 9 -19.86 -20.38 -48.30
N VAL A 10 -20.47 -19.22 -48.52
CA VAL A 10 -19.80 -17.92 -48.48
C VAL A 10 -20.16 -17.30 -47.13
N VAL A 11 -19.17 -17.14 -46.25
CA VAL A 11 -19.28 -16.25 -45.10
C VAL A 11 -18.35 -15.07 -45.38
N ILE A 12 -18.95 -13.96 -45.79
CA ILE A 12 -18.34 -12.63 -45.80
C ILE A 12 -19.18 -11.79 -44.85
N TYR A 13 -18.57 -11.30 -43.78
CA TYR A 13 -18.92 -10.01 -43.18
C TYR A 13 -17.61 -9.35 -42.72
N PHE A 14 -17.12 -8.43 -43.55
CA PHE A 14 -16.14 -7.41 -43.19
C PHE A 14 -16.90 -6.18 -42.68
N CYS A 15 -16.52 -5.65 -41.53
CA CYS A 15 -16.80 -4.25 -41.18
C CYS A 15 -15.52 -3.44 -41.40
N PHE A 16 -15.46 -2.72 -42.53
CA PHE A 16 -14.56 -1.60 -42.72
C PHE A 16 -15.20 -0.34 -42.11
N GLY A 17 -14.53 0.24 -41.11
CA GLY A 17 -14.70 1.62 -40.69
C GLY A 17 -13.31 2.21 -40.47
N GLN A 18 -12.89 3.09 -41.36
CA GLN A 18 -11.56 3.72 -41.34
C GLN A 18 -11.38 4.63 -40.12
N ALA A 19 -10.52 4.24 -39.20
CA ALA A 19 -9.58 5.11 -38.50
C ALA A 19 -8.43 4.25 -37.97
N SER A 20 -7.21 4.66 -38.27
CA SER A 20 -5.95 3.98 -38.01
C SER A 20 -5.63 3.79 -36.52
N SER A 21 -4.83 2.75 -36.24
CA SER A 21 -4.09 2.37 -35.00
C SER A 21 -4.81 1.53 -33.93
N PHE A 22 -4.41 0.25 -33.92
CA PHE A 22 -4.54 -0.84 -32.92
C PHE A 22 -4.99 -0.48 -31.49
N ALA A 23 -6.29 -0.58 -31.23
CA ALA A 23 -6.84 -1.00 -29.94
C ALA A 23 -7.53 -2.36 -30.15
N VAL A 24 -6.95 -3.45 -29.64
CA VAL A 24 -7.64 -4.74 -29.55
C VAL A 24 -8.26 -4.76 -28.17
N GLY A 25 -9.48 -4.25 -28.05
CA GLY A 25 -10.23 -4.40 -26.81
C GLY A 25 -10.48 -5.88 -26.57
N ILE A 26 -10.26 -6.34 -25.33
CA ILE A 26 -11.11 -7.38 -24.79
C ILE A 26 -12.46 -6.70 -24.61
N CYS A 27 -13.27 -6.67 -25.66
CA CYS A 27 -14.69 -6.51 -25.46
C CYS A 27 -15.15 -7.81 -24.79
N THR A 28 -15.66 -7.76 -23.56
CA THR A 28 -16.84 -8.60 -23.33
C THR A 28 -17.84 -8.09 -24.35
N ASP A 29 -18.12 -8.92 -25.35
CA ASP A 29 -19.01 -8.64 -26.45
C ASP A 29 -20.38 -8.25 -25.88
N SER A 30 -20.61 -6.95 -25.66
CA SER A 30 -21.85 -6.43 -25.06
C SER A 30 -23.05 -6.77 -25.95
N ALA A 31 -22.81 -6.86 -27.27
CA ALA A 31 -23.78 -7.35 -28.25
C ALA A 31 -24.15 -8.84 -28.05
N LYS A 32 -23.21 -9.68 -27.58
CA LYS A 32 -23.56 -11.05 -27.17
C LYS A 32 -24.39 -11.06 -25.90
N LEU A 33 -24.04 -10.32 -24.85
CA LEU A 33 -24.85 -10.20 -23.62
C LEU A 33 -26.29 -9.76 -23.91
N ASP A 34 -26.49 -8.79 -24.81
CA ASP A 34 -27.81 -8.26 -25.19
C ASP A 34 -28.72 -9.25 -25.93
N SER A 35 -28.14 -10.17 -26.70
CA SER A 35 -28.90 -11.22 -27.42
C SER A 35 -29.22 -12.43 -26.55
N ILE A 36 -28.67 -12.48 -25.34
CA ILE A 36 -28.56 -13.70 -24.53
C ILE A 36 -29.43 -13.65 -23.26
N VAL A 37 -29.77 -12.47 -22.75
CA VAL A 37 -30.54 -12.30 -21.51
C VAL A 37 -32.07 -12.26 -21.79
N PRO A 38 -32.91 -13.06 -21.08
CA PRO A 38 -34.36 -13.03 -21.23
C PRO A 38 -34.95 -11.64 -20.97
N LYS A 39 -35.99 -11.22 -21.72
CA LYS A 39 -36.59 -9.86 -21.65
C LYS A 39 -36.91 -9.38 -20.22
N LYS A 40 -37.32 -10.28 -19.33
CA LYS A 40 -37.59 -10.01 -17.90
C LYS A 40 -36.39 -9.43 -17.14
N PHE A 41 -35.18 -9.75 -17.56
CA PHE A 41 -33.93 -9.32 -16.92
C PHE A 41 -33.26 -8.17 -17.69
N LYS A 42 -33.75 -7.74 -18.85
CA LYS A 42 -33.12 -6.67 -19.65
C LYS A 42 -33.15 -5.28 -19.00
N ALA A 43 -34.11 -5.02 -18.11
CA ALA A 43 -34.22 -3.73 -17.42
C ALA A 43 -33.12 -3.51 -16.36
N ASP A 44 -32.65 -4.59 -15.71
CA ASP A 44 -31.57 -4.53 -14.72
C ASP A 44 -30.18 -4.74 -15.34
N TYR A 45 -30.09 -5.48 -16.46
CA TYR A 45 -28.80 -5.86 -17.08
C TYR A 45 -28.30 -4.89 -18.15
N SER A 46 -29.15 -4.02 -18.69
CA SER A 46 -28.71 -2.97 -19.62
C SER A 46 -27.81 -1.92 -18.94
N LYS A 47 -27.75 -1.92 -17.61
CA LYS A 47 -26.80 -1.13 -16.79
C LYS A 47 -25.48 -1.86 -16.51
N LEU A 48 -25.36 -3.10 -16.97
CA LEU A 48 -24.33 -4.07 -16.62
C LEU A 48 -23.32 -4.22 -17.80
N ASP A 49 -22.86 -3.09 -18.36
CA ASP A 49 -21.64 -3.03 -19.21
C ASP A 49 -20.40 -3.20 -18.30
N GLN A 50 -20.31 -4.36 -17.63
CA GLN A 50 -19.43 -4.58 -16.48
C GLN A 50 -17.96 -4.83 -16.81
N SER A 51 -17.59 -5.06 -18.09
CA SER A 51 -16.18 -4.98 -18.49
C SER A 51 -15.93 -3.65 -19.23
N GLN A 52 -15.82 -2.58 -18.44
CA GLN A 52 -15.17 -1.36 -18.91
C GLN A 52 -13.64 -1.49 -18.98
N ALA A 53 -13.09 -2.60 -18.46
CA ALA A 53 -11.68 -2.92 -18.52
C ALA A 53 -11.23 -3.04 -19.98
N VAL A 54 -10.44 -2.08 -20.45
CA VAL A 54 -9.86 -2.08 -21.78
C VAL A 54 -8.45 -2.64 -21.70
N GLN A 55 -8.18 -3.68 -22.48
CA GLN A 55 -6.81 -4.09 -22.72
C GLN A 55 -6.19 -3.15 -23.76
N ILE A 56 -5.10 -2.47 -23.40
CA ILE A 56 -4.31 -1.63 -24.30
C ILE A 56 -2.90 -2.20 -24.44
N LYS A 57 -2.21 -1.81 -25.52
CA LYS A 57 -0.79 -2.12 -25.72
C LYS A 57 0.04 -0.86 -25.56
N LEU A 58 1.02 -0.88 -24.65
CA LEU A 58 2.09 0.12 -24.56
C LEU A 58 3.39 -0.52 -25.05
N GLY A 59 3.76 -0.23 -26.29
CA GLY A 59 4.80 -0.95 -27.00
C GLY A 59 4.48 -2.45 -27.13
N LYS A 60 5.34 -3.31 -26.58
CA LYS A 60 5.14 -4.78 -26.60
C LYS A 60 4.36 -5.32 -25.39
N ARG A 61 4.07 -4.47 -24.40
CA ARG A 61 3.43 -4.88 -23.14
C ARG A 61 1.93 -4.60 -23.19
N SER A 62 1.13 -5.54 -22.69
CA SER A 62 -0.32 -5.37 -22.53
C SER A 62 -0.65 -4.86 -21.14
N LEU A 63 -1.59 -3.94 -21.04
CA LEU A 63 -2.09 -3.39 -19.78
C LEU A 63 -3.61 -3.50 -19.75
N LEU A 64 -4.16 -3.85 -18.60
CA LEU A 64 -5.60 -3.75 -18.35
C LEU A 64 -5.89 -2.39 -17.72
N VAL A 65 -6.85 -1.66 -18.29
CA VAL A 65 -7.21 -0.30 -17.85
C VAL A 65 -8.70 -0.26 -17.56
N GLN A 66 -9.05 0.03 -16.31
CA GLN A 66 -10.41 -0.07 -15.79
C GLN A 66 -11.30 1.12 -16.19
N ASN A 67 -10.69 2.20 -16.68
CA ASN A 67 -11.36 3.42 -17.10
C ASN A 67 -11.06 3.74 -18.57
N ARG A 68 -12.10 3.76 -19.42
CA ARG A 68 -11.98 3.98 -20.88
C ARG A 68 -11.38 5.35 -21.24
N GLU A 69 -11.67 6.39 -20.47
CA GLU A 69 -11.08 7.73 -20.73
C GLU A 69 -9.57 7.72 -20.46
N ILE A 70 -9.15 7.10 -19.35
CA ILE A 70 -7.74 6.92 -19.03
C ILE A 70 -7.05 6.06 -20.09
N ALA A 71 -7.69 4.97 -20.55
CA ALA A 71 -7.17 4.10 -21.60
C ALA A 71 -6.88 4.88 -22.90
N THR A 72 -7.83 5.72 -23.30
CA THR A 72 -7.73 6.56 -24.49
C THR A 72 -6.55 7.54 -24.37
N ARG A 73 -6.38 8.16 -23.20
CA ARG A 73 -5.28 9.10 -22.97
C ARG A 73 -3.92 8.40 -22.90
N LEU A 74 -3.83 7.22 -22.27
CA LEU A 74 -2.61 6.41 -22.23
C LEU A 74 -2.17 5.96 -23.63
N LEU A 75 -3.11 5.60 -24.51
CA LEU A 75 -2.78 5.31 -25.91
C LEU A 75 -2.19 6.53 -26.63
N SER A 76 -2.68 7.73 -26.31
CA SER A 76 -2.19 8.98 -26.90
C SER A 76 -0.84 9.47 -26.33
N THR A 77 -0.37 8.90 -25.21
CA THR A 77 0.91 9.30 -24.61
C THR A 77 2.10 8.59 -25.26
N HIS A 78 1.88 7.45 -25.92
CA HIS A 78 2.95 6.59 -26.41
C HIS A 78 3.77 7.25 -27.52
N ASP A 79 5.07 7.37 -27.28
CA ASP A 79 6.05 7.74 -28.29
C ASP A 79 6.79 6.48 -28.79
N THR A 80 6.65 6.18 -30.08
CA THR A 80 7.22 4.98 -30.69
C THR A 80 8.74 5.03 -30.81
N GLU A 81 9.35 6.21 -30.79
CA GLU A 81 10.81 6.39 -30.92
C GLU A 81 11.49 6.26 -29.56
N THR A 82 10.98 6.97 -28.54
CA THR A 82 11.63 7.01 -27.22
C THR A 82 11.17 5.90 -26.28
N LYS A 83 10.03 5.25 -26.57
CA LYS A 83 9.31 4.32 -25.68
C LYS A 83 8.89 4.95 -24.33
N LEU A 84 9.01 6.27 -24.20
CA LEU A 84 8.62 7.06 -23.04
C LEU A 84 7.34 7.86 -23.39
N PRO A 85 6.55 8.29 -22.41
CA PRO A 85 5.38 9.12 -22.68
C PRO A 85 5.81 10.55 -23.04
N LYS A 86 4.99 11.25 -23.83
CA LYS A 86 5.13 12.71 -24.00
C LYS A 86 4.70 13.44 -22.72
N LYS A 87 5.52 14.38 -22.23
CA LYS A 87 5.33 15.06 -20.94
C LYS A 87 3.97 15.76 -20.85
N ASP A 88 3.62 16.53 -21.87
CA ASP A 88 2.36 17.29 -21.98
C ASP A 88 1.13 16.38 -22.06
N LYS A 89 1.26 15.16 -22.63
CA LYS A 89 0.19 14.16 -22.60
C LYS A 89 0.01 13.56 -21.22
N LEU A 90 1.09 13.27 -20.49
CA LEU A 90 1.02 12.79 -19.12
C LEU A 90 0.47 13.87 -18.16
N LEU A 91 0.88 15.13 -18.32
CA LEU A 91 0.31 16.27 -17.60
C LEU A 91 -1.19 16.41 -17.85
N SER A 92 -1.68 16.09 -19.06
CA SER A 92 -3.12 16.10 -19.34
C SER A 92 -3.90 15.02 -18.58
N ILE A 93 -3.27 13.87 -18.29
CA ILE A 93 -3.86 12.83 -17.43
C ILE A 93 -3.87 13.33 -15.98
N ALA A 94 -2.75 13.87 -15.48
CA ALA A 94 -2.69 14.42 -14.12
C ALA A 94 -3.77 15.51 -13.89
N ARG A 95 -3.94 16.41 -14.87
CA ARG A 95 -5.00 17.43 -14.83
C ARG A 95 -6.41 16.81 -14.78
N LEU A 96 -6.70 15.82 -15.63
CA LEU A 96 -7.99 15.11 -15.60
C LEU A 96 -8.26 14.52 -14.22
N LEU A 97 -7.28 13.82 -13.63
CA LEU A 97 -7.44 13.20 -12.31
C LEU A 97 -7.72 14.23 -11.22
N THR A 98 -7.08 15.40 -11.28
CA THR A 98 -7.38 16.51 -10.38
C THR A 98 -8.78 17.08 -10.62
N GLU A 99 -9.20 17.28 -11.87
CA GLU A 99 -10.55 17.79 -12.21
C GLU A 99 -11.68 16.83 -11.83
N LYS A 100 -11.38 15.53 -11.74
CA LYS A 100 -12.30 14.46 -11.32
C LYS A 100 -12.22 14.14 -9.82
N ASN A 101 -11.46 14.93 -9.07
CA ASN A 101 -11.21 14.76 -7.63
C ASN A 101 -10.62 13.38 -7.26
N THR A 102 -9.91 12.73 -8.19
CA THR A 102 -9.19 11.48 -7.91
C THR A 102 -8.01 11.71 -6.98
N THR A 103 -7.41 12.90 -7.03
CA THR A 103 -6.20 13.26 -6.27
C THR A 103 -6.50 14.05 -4.99
N GLU A 104 -7.74 14.06 -4.52
CA GLU A 104 -8.14 14.80 -3.30
C GLU A 104 -8.01 13.93 -2.05
N PHE A 105 -7.62 14.56 -0.94
CA PHE A 105 -7.49 13.92 0.37
C PHE A 105 -8.41 14.64 1.36
N PRO A 106 -9.34 13.95 2.03
CA PRO A 106 -10.20 14.58 3.03
C PRO A 106 -9.49 14.68 4.38
N VAL A 107 -8.45 15.52 4.43
CA VAL A 107 -7.73 15.83 5.67
C VAL A 107 -8.67 16.65 6.57
N THR A 108 -8.82 16.27 7.83
CA THR A 108 -9.66 17.01 8.79
C THR A 108 -9.05 18.38 9.11
N LYS A 109 -9.81 19.23 9.81
CA LYS A 109 -9.29 20.55 10.24
C LYS A 109 -8.09 20.42 11.18
N GLU A 110 -8.06 19.37 11.97
CA GLU A 110 -7.00 19.00 12.90
C GLU A 110 -5.83 18.29 12.22
N GLY A 111 -5.95 17.95 10.92
CA GLY A 111 -4.87 17.36 10.13
C GLY A 111 -4.88 15.83 10.04
N TYR A 112 -5.92 15.15 10.54
CA TYR A 112 -6.03 13.69 10.48
C TYR A 112 -6.57 13.21 9.14
N LEU A 113 -6.27 11.96 8.78
CA LEU A 113 -6.72 11.31 7.57
C LEU A 113 -7.04 9.84 7.86
N ALA A 114 -8.27 9.42 7.54
CA ALA A 114 -8.68 8.01 7.63
C ALA A 114 -8.02 7.17 6.53
N ALA A 115 -8.04 5.84 6.64
CA ALA A 115 -7.47 4.98 5.60
C ALA A 115 -8.26 5.05 4.28
N ALA A 116 -9.60 5.12 4.34
CA ALA A 116 -10.47 5.18 3.16
C ALA A 116 -11.60 6.21 3.30
N ASN A 117 -12.15 6.63 2.15
CA ASN A 117 -13.24 7.64 2.09
C ASN A 117 -14.57 7.01 1.67
N ASN A 118 -14.92 5.87 2.26
CA ASN A 118 -16.17 5.14 2.02
C ASN A 118 -17.19 5.27 3.18
N GLY A 119 -16.94 6.16 4.14
CA GLY A 119 -17.80 6.36 5.31
C GLY A 119 -17.67 5.24 6.36
N ASN A 120 -18.72 5.00 7.14
CA ASN A 120 -18.75 3.95 8.18
C ASN A 120 -19.04 2.54 7.61
N HIS A 121 -18.94 2.33 6.30
CA HIS A 121 -19.23 1.05 5.66
C HIS A 121 -17.95 0.19 5.58
N ALA A 122 -18.12 -1.10 5.86
CA ALA A 122 -17.17 -2.21 5.92
C ALA A 122 -15.76 -1.98 6.51
N GLY A 123 -15.39 -2.84 7.48
CA GLY A 123 -14.03 -2.92 8.03
C GLY A 123 -13.56 -1.73 8.88
N GLY A 124 -14.30 -0.61 8.90
CA GLY A 124 -14.01 0.56 9.70
C GLY A 124 -12.88 1.46 9.17
N TYR A 125 -12.47 1.31 7.91
CA TYR A 125 -11.36 2.06 7.32
C TYR A 125 -11.60 3.58 7.30
N GLY A 126 -12.86 4.02 7.23
CA GLY A 126 -13.23 5.43 7.38
C GLY A 126 -13.19 5.97 8.82
N MET A 127 -13.10 5.10 9.83
CA MET A 127 -13.09 5.47 11.26
C MET A 127 -11.68 5.48 11.86
N PHE A 128 -10.71 4.82 11.23
CA PHE A 128 -9.38 4.63 11.77
C PHE A 128 -8.31 5.21 10.84
N MET A 129 -7.22 5.64 11.45
CA MET A 129 -5.98 6.02 10.80
C MET A 129 -4.88 5.05 11.21
N TRP A 130 -3.99 4.74 10.27
CA TRP A 130 -2.83 3.88 10.50
C TRP A 130 -1.56 4.69 10.32
N PHE A 131 -0.56 4.48 11.17
CA PHE A 131 0.72 5.18 11.09
C PHE A 131 1.37 4.93 9.72
N ARG A 132 1.35 3.69 9.23
CA ARG A 132 1.82 3.35 7.88
C ARG A 132 1.10 4.17 6.81
N ASP A 133 -0.23 4.13 6.80
CA ASP A 133 -1.06 4.83 5.82
C ASP A 133 -0.87 6.35 5.88
N LEU A 134 -0.80 6.94 7.08
CA LEU A 134 -0.49 8.36 7.27
C LEU A 134 0.89 8.71 6.71
N ALA A 135 1.91 7.91 6.99
CA ALA A 135 3.26 8.12 6.51
C ALA A 135 3.33 8.12 4.97
N ARG A 136 2.54 7.27 4.32
CA ARG A 136 2.46 7.17 2.85
C ARG A 136 1.55 8.26 2.25
N ALA A 137 0.40 8.51 2.86
CA ALA A 137 -0.54 9.53 2.45
C ALA A 137 0.07 10.93 2.52
N PHE A 138 0.86 11.20 3.57
CA PHE A 138 1.60 12.44 3.73
C PHE A 138 2.52 12.73 2.54
N LYS A 139 3.24 11.72 2.03
CA LYS A 139 4.09 11.89 0.84
C LYS A 139 3.27 12.31 -0.39
N GLY A 140 2.09 11.72 -0.59
CA GLY A 140 1.14 12.10 -1.63
C GLY A 140 0.65 13.54 -1.50
N ILE A 141 0.21 13.92 -0.31
CA ILE A 141 -0.28 15.26 0.02
C ILE A 141 0.81 16.33 -0.18
N VAL A 142 2.06 16.06 0.21
CA VAL A 142 3.21 16.94 -0.05
C VAL A 142 3.51 17.08 -1.54
N SER A 143 3.28 16.02 -2.32
CA SER A 143 3.54 15.99 -3.76
C SER A 143 2.45 16.71 -4.57
N LEU A 144 1.20 16.67 -4.10
CA LEU A 144 0.03 17.22 -4.80
C LEU A 144 0.16 18.69 -5.24
N PRO A 145 0.51 19.67 -4.37
CA PRO A 145 0.65 21.05 -4.79
C PRO A 145 1.78 21.26 -5.80
N LYS A 146 2.84 20.43 -5.74
CA LYS A 146 3.94 20.47 -6.70
C LYS A 146 3.47 19.95 -8.06
N LEU A 147 2.76 18.82 -8.07
CA LEU A 147 2.14 18.25 -9.27
C LEU A 147 1.18 19.24 -9.93
N LYS A 148 0.24 19.83 -9.18
CA LYS A 148 -0.71 20.84 -9.67
C LYS A 148 -0.02 22.09 -10.24
N SER A 149 1.15 22.46 -9.70
CA SER A 149 1.94 23.57 -10.22
C SER A 149 2.49 23.29 -11.62
N MET A 150 2.82 22.03 -11.95
CA MET A 150 3.40 21.65 -13.25
C MET A 150 2.43 21.84 -14.43
N PHE A 151 1.11 21.84 -14.19
CA PHE A 151 0.10 22.08 -15.22
C PHE A 151 -0.71 23.37 -14.98
N HIS A 152 -0.16 24.30 -14.20
CA HIS A 152 -0.72 25.63 -13.94
C HIS A 152 -2.17 25.60 -13.42
N PHE A 153 -2.44 24.71 -12.46
CA PHE A 153 -3.77 24.65 -11.83
C PHE A 153 -4.07 25.91 -10.99
N ASN A 154 -5.31 25.99 -10.48
CA ASN A 154 -5.77 27.11 -9.65
C ASN A 154 -4.81 27.38 -8.47
N ARG A 155 -4.27 28.62 -8.41
CA ARG A 155 -3.32 29.05 -7.38
C ARG A 155 -3.90 29.01 -5.96
N SER A 156 -5.18 29.32 -5.78
CA SER A 156 -5.85 29.21 -4.47
C SER A 156 -5.82 27.76 -4.00
N LYS A 157 -6.21 26.83 -4.88
CA LYS A 157 -6.24 25.41 -4.52
C LYS A 157 -4.85 24.87 -4.20
N ILE A 158 -3.82 25.25 -4.96
CA ILE A 158 -2.43 24.88 -4.66
C ILE A 158 -2.00 25.40 -3.28
N LYS A 159 -2.45 26.60 -2.88
CA LYS A 159 -2.16 27.15 -1.56
C LYS A 159 -2.86 26.33 -0.46
N GLU A 160 -4.13 26.01 -0.66
CA GLU A 160 -4.90 25.14 0.26
C GLU A 160 -4.24 23.77 0.45
N ASP A 161 -3.83 23.11 -0.65
CA ASP A 161 -3.16 21.80 -0.56
C ASP A 161 -1.83 21.88 0.21
N ARG A 162 -1.10 23.00 0.12
CA ARG A 162 0.12 23.23 0.93
C ARG A 162 -0.23 23.39 2.40
N GLU A 163 -1.29 24.12 2.72
CA GLU A 163 -1.75 24.29 4.09
C GLU A 163 -2.26 22.96 4.68
N GLU A 164 -2.93 22.11 3.89
CA GLU A 164 -3.29 20.73 4.26
C GLU A 164 -2.06 19.88 4.58
N ALA A 165 -1.02 19.94 3.74
CA ALA A 165 0.24 19.25 4.00
C ALA A 165 0.88 19.70 5.32
N LEU A 166 0.91 21.00 5.59
CA LEU A 166 1.44 21.53 6.86
C LEU A 166 0.62 21.05 8.06
N ARG A 167 -0.72 21.05 7.96
CA ARG A 167 -1.60 20.58 9.04
C ARG A 167 -1.41 19.09 9.31
N MET A 168 -1.36 18.26 8.28
CA MET A 168 -1.13 16.82 8.46
C MET A 168 0.26 16.54 9.05
N GLY A 169 1.29 17.29 8.64
CA GLY A 169 2.63 17.18 9.24
C GLY A 169 2.63 17.48 10.74
N GLN A 170 1.85 18.47 11.17
CA GLN A 170 1.66 18.77 12.60
C GLN A 170 0.85 17.67 13.31
N ALA A 171 -0.25 17.20 12.71
CA ALA A 171 -1.04 16.11 13.30
C ALA A 171 -0.21 14.83 13.48
N MET A 172 0.68 14.52 12.54
CA MET A 172 1.59 13.39 12.68
C MET A 172 2.57 13.57 13.85
N ILE A 173 3.06 14.79 14.07
CA ILE A 173 3.85 15.10 15.27
C ILE A 173 3.01 14.88 16.52
N ASP A 174 1.79 15.43 16.56
CA ASP A 174 0.93 15.38 17.74
C ASP A 174 0.61 13.94 18.14
N LEU A 175 0.29 13.06 17.18
CA LEU A 175 0.06 11.63 17.40
C LEU A 175 1.30 10.90 17.93
N PHE A 176 2.47 11.21 17.36
CA PHE A 176 3.71 10.58 17.81
C PHE A 176 4.04 10.98 19.24
N ILE A 177 3.76 12.25 19.59
CA ILE A 177 4.10 12.82 20.88
C ILE A 177 3.12 12.55 22.01
N GLU A 178 2.03 11.83 21.75
CA GLU A 178 1.07 11.42 22.77
C GLU A 178 1.76 10.75 23.96
N PRO A 179 1.41 11.14 25.20
CA PRO A 179 2.04 10.59 26.40
C PRO A 179 2.02 9.07 26.42
N GLU A 180 0.91 8.44 26.04
CA GLU A 180 0.74 7.00 26.08
C GLU A 180 1.65 6.31 25.05
N GLN A 181 1.87 6.93 23.88
CA GLN A 181 2.80 6.40 22.88
C GLN A 181 4.23 6.37 23.42
N PHE A 182 4.65 7.47 24.04
CA PHE A 182 5.98 7.57 24.62
C PHE A 182 6.16 6.63 25.82
N ALA A 183 5.15 6.51 26.69
CA ALA A 183 5.18 5.57 27.82
C ALA A 183 5.40 4.12 27.36
N ARG A 184 4.77 3.71 26.25
CA ARG A 184 4.97 2.37 25.67
C ARG A 184 6.40 2.19 25.14
N ILE A 185 6.98 3.19 24.49
CA ILE A 185 8.41 3.14 24.08
C ILE A 185 9.30 2.93 25.30
N LEU A 186 9.11 3.75 26.35
CA LEU A 186 9.94 3.71 27.56
C LEU A 186 9.84 2.38 28.30
N LYS A 187 8.63 1.82 28.46
CA LYS A 187 8.41 0.52 29.12
C LYS A 187 9.14 -0.64 28.42
N ASN A 188 9.17 -0.63 27.09
CA ASN A 188 9.87 -1.67 26.32
C ASN A 188 11.39 -1.51 26.31
N ILE A 189 11.90 -0.28 26.41
CA ILE A 189 13.34 -0.05 26.61
C ILE A 189 13.76 -0.60 27.97
N ASP A 190 12.95 -0.35 28.99
CA ASP A 190 13.21 -0.88 30.33
C ASP A 190 13.15 -2.40 30.34
N ASN A 191 12.03 -2.98 29.94
CA ASN A 191 11.77 -4.42 29.96
C ASN A 191 11.05 -4.90 28.68
N PRO A 192 11.79 -5.37 27.65
CA PRO A 192 11.20 -5.87 26.41
C PRO A 192 10.47 -7.21 26.57
N GLU A 193 10.65 -7.93 27.69
CA GLU A 193 9.98 -9.22 27.94
C GLU A 193 8.46 -9.11 28.01
N PHE A 194 7.91 -7.90 28.25
CA PHE A 194 6.46 -7.66 28.18
C PHE A 194 5.85 -7.95 26.80
N LEU A 195 6.67 -8.03 25.76
CA LEU A 195 6.23 -8.38 24.41
C LEU A 195 6.03 -9.89 24.22
N ASN A 196 6.53 -10.70 25.16
CA ASN A 196 6.38 -12.15 25.15
C ASN A 196 5.08 -12.61 25.83
N ASP A 197 4.33 -11.70 26.45
CA ASP A 197 2.99 -11.98 26.98
C ASP A 197 2.07 -12.45 25.82
N PRO A 198 1.52 -13.67 25.88
CA PRO A 198 0.71 -14.24 24.79
C PRO A 198 -0.66 -13.56 24.64
N VAL A 199 -1.13 -12.83 25.66
CA VAL A 199 -2.41 -12.13 25.68
C VAL A 199 -2.24 -10.65 25.35
N ASN A 200 -1.17 -10.01 25.84
CA ASN A 200 -1.03 -8.55 25.80
C ASN A 200 0.22 -8.06 25.06
N GLY A 201 1.16 -8.94 24.71
CA GLY A 201 2.42 -8.54 24.12
C GLY A 201 2.25 -7.75 22.82
N TYR A 202 1.22 -8.06 22.03
CA TYR A 202 0.93 -7.36 20.77
C TYR A 202 0.41 -5.93 20.94
N ARG A 203 -0.11 -5.56 22.13
CA ARG A 203 -0.66 -4.22 22.43
C ARG A 203 0.24 -3.37 23.34
N ASN A 204 1.32 -3.96 23.85
CA ASN A 204 2.30 -3.31 24.72
C ASN A 204 3.32 -2.46 23.95
N VAL A 205 3.22 -2.39 22.63
CA VAL A 205 4.03 -1.53 21.74
C VAL A 205 3.27 -0.22 21.42
N PRO A 206 3.95 0.82 20.89
CA PRO A 206 3.25 1.99 20.34
C PRO A 206 2.10 1.60 19.41
N HIS A 207 0.95 2.23 19.59
CA HIS A 207 -0.26 1.89 18.86
C HIS A 207 -0.19 2.49 17.45
N ILE A 208 -0.18 1.61 16.45
CA ILE A 208 -0.09 1.99 15.02
C ILE A 208 -1.44 2.31 14.38
N ARG A 209 -2.56 1.94 15.01
CA ARG A 209 -3.93 2.18 14.52
C ARG A 209 -4.68 2.94 15.59
N LEU A 210 -5.22 4.09 15.23
CA LEU A 210 -5.94 4.99 16.12
C LEU A 210 -7.23 5.46 15.44
N SER A 211 -8.27 5.73 16.21
CA SER A 211 -9.53 6.28 15.73
C SER A 211 -9.35 7.73 15.32
N ILE A 212 -10.02 8.13 14.25
CA ILE A 212 -10.19 9.53 13.88
C ILE A 212 -11.24 10.23 14.75
N HIS A 213 -12.20 9.48 15.28
CA HIS A 213 -13.23 9.99 16.17
C HIS A 213 -12.67 10.30 17.55
N GLY A 214 -13.20 11.35 18.19
CA GLY A 214 -12.75 11.81 19.50
C GLY A 214 -11.45 12.62 19.43
N ARG A 215 -10.94 12.86 18.22
CA ARG A 215 -9.77 13.70 17.94
C ARG A 215 -10.12 15.00 17.22
N GLN A 216 -11.39 15.16 16.85
CA GLN A 216 -11.93 16.42 16.37
C GLN A 216 -12.47 17.24 17.54
N GLU A 217 -12.42 18.57 17.42
CA GLU A 217 -12.88 19.46 18.48
C GLU A 217 -14.34 19.16 18.87
N GLY A 218 -14.57 18.86 20.15
CA GLY A 218 -15.91 18.57 20.70
C GLY A 218 -16.35 17.11 20.59
N GLU A 219 -15.57 16.24 19.93
CA GLU A 219 -15.86 14.80 19.91
C GLU A 219 -15.29 14.09 21.14
N LYS A 220 -15.91 12.95 21.49
CA LYS A 220 -15.41 12.03 22.51
C LYS A 220 -15.24 10.64 21.92
N LEU A 221 -14.19 9.94 22.35
CA LEU A 221 -14.07 8.50 22.12
C LEU A 221 -15.20 7.77 22.84
N THR A 222 -15.84 6.82 22.16
CA THR A 222 -16.80 5.91 22.77
C THR A 222 -16.09 4.67 23.30
N ASP A 223 -16.67 4.01 24.29
CA ASP A 223 -16.11 2.76 24.85
C ASP A 223 -15.92 1.69 23.77
N GLU A 224 -16.84 1.61 22.81
CA GLU A 224 -16.76 0.69 21.68
C GLU A 224 -15.52 0.95 20.80
N ILE A 225 -15.19 2.21 20.55
CA ILE A 225 -14.02 2.58 19.73
C ILE A 225 -12.74 2.23 20.48
N ILE A 226 -12.68 2.56 21.78
CA ILE A 226 -11.54 2.22 22.65
C ILE A 226 -11.33 0.70 22.68
N GLU A 227 -12.40 -0.08 22.82
CA GLU A 227 -12.33 -1.53 22.79
C GLU A 227 -11.79 -2.05 21.45
N LYS A 228 -12.33 -1.56 20.33
CA LYS A 228 -11.86 -1.95 18.98
C LYS A 228 -10.40 -1.62 18.77
N GLU A 229 -9.94 -0.44 19.18
CA GLU A 229 -8.52 -0.09 19.14
C GLU A 229 -7.69 -1.09 19.94
N SER A 230 -8.08 -1.37 21.19
CA SER A 230 -7.31 -2.21 22.12
C SER A 230 -7.11 -3.67 21.66
N GLN A 231 -7.99 -4.17 20.79
CA GLN A 231 -7.94 -5.54 20.26
C GLN A 231 -7.01 -5.70 19.05
N TRP A 232 -6.43 -4.61 18.55
CA TRP A 232 -5.67 -4.63 17.30
C TRP A 232 -4.22 -5.12 17.46
N GLY A 233 -3.71 -5.79 16.43
CA GLY A 233 -2.32 -6.24 16.37
C GLY A 233 -1.34 -5.09 16.13
N HIS A 234 -1.04 -4.30 17.16
CA HIS A 234 -0.19 -3.10 17.06
C HIS A 234 1.30 -3.37 16.85
N LYS A 235 1.75 -4.61 17.07
CA LYS A 235 3.12 -5.05 16.83
C LYS A 235 3.43 -5.04 15.33
N GLN A 236 3.84 -3.87 14.83
CA GLN A 236 4.13 -3.56 13.42
C GLN A 236 5.33 -2.60 13.34
N ASN A 237 6.55 -3.17 13.29
CA ASN A 237 7.76 -2.36 13.31
C ASN A 237 7.99 -1.61 11.98
N ASP A 238 7.49 -2.15 10.88
CA ASP A 238 7.46 -1.49 9.57
C ASP A 238 6.71 -0.15 9.63
N ALA A 239 5.54 -0.12 10.27
CA ALA A 239 4.72 1.08 10.39
C ALA A 239 5.42 2.17 11.19
N LEU A 240 6.04 1.82 12.33
CA LEU A 240 6.79 2.75 13.18
C LEU A 240 8.02 3.31 12.47
N ALA A 241 8.81 2.46 11.81
CA ALA A 241 9.99 2.90 11.07
C ALA A 241 9.62 3.79 9.89
N LEU A 242 8.58 3.43 9.14
CA LEU A 242 8.09 4.23 8.00
C LEU A 242 7.56 5.59 8.47
N TYR A 243 6.87 5.64 9.61
CA TYR A 243 6.42 6.89 10.22
C TYR A 243 7.59 7.80 10.58
N ALA A 244 8.62 7.25 11.23
CA ALA A 244 9.81 7.99 11.60
C ALA A 244 10.59 8.50 10.37
N HIS A 245 10.68 7.68 9.31
CA HIS A 245 11.22 8.12 8.02
C HIS A 245 10.43 9.30 7.44
N SER A 246 9.09 9.25 7.44
CA SER A 246 8.25 10.34 6.92
C SER A 246 8.38 11.62 7.74
N LEU A 247 8.53 11.55 9.07
CA LEU A 247 8.79 12.74 9.91
C LEU A 247 10.14 13.39 9.58
N LEU A 248 11.18 12.59 9.36
CA LEU A 248 12.50 13.09 8.95
C LEU A 248 12.48 13.66 7.52
N ASP A 249 11.71 13.07 6.61
CA ASP A 249 11.52 13.61 5.25
C ASP A 249 10.73 14.93 5.27
N ALA A 250 9.79 15.10 6.21
CA ALA A 250 9.03 16.33 6.40
C ALA A 250 9.94 17.54 6.73
N LEU A 251 11.08 17.30 7.39
CA LEU A 251 12.10 18.32 7.62
C LEU A 251 12.77 18.74 6.31
N GLY A 252 13.12 17.76 5.47
CA GLY A 252 13.74 18.01 4.16
C GLY A 252 12.79 18.73 3.19
N SER A 253 11.48 18.46 3.26
CA SER A 253 10.48 19.07 2.38
C SER A 253 9.98 20.44 2.84
N ASN A 254 10.44 20.95 3.99
CA ASN A 254 9.89 22.14 4.67
C ASN A 254 8.38 22.03 4.96
N THR A 255 7.83 20.81 5.03
CA THR A 255 6.42 20.58 5.41
C THR A 255 6.27 20.54 6.94
N VAL A 256 7.36 20.26 7.64
CA VAL A 256 7.51 20.57 9.07
C VAL A 256 8.65 21.56 9.20
N HIS A 257 8.41 22.69 9.87
CA HIS A 257 9.44 23.70 10.11
C HIS A 257 10.39 23.23 11.23
N PRO A 258 11.72 23.45 11.13
CA PRO A 258 12.67 23.03 12.17
C PRO A 258 12.36 23.53 13.60
N ARG A 259 11.66 24.67 13.70
CA ARG A 259 11.21 25.22 15.00
C ARG A 259 10.13 24.37 15.68
N GLN A 260 9.36 23.59 14.92
CA GLN A 260 8.38 22.65 15.46
C GLN A 260 9.06 21.43 16.09
N MET A 261 10.30 21.08 15.67
CA MET A 261 11.11 19.99 16.25
C MET A 261 11.69 20.38 17.62
N ASN A 262 10.82 20.44 18.63
CA ASN A 262 11.16 20.68 20.02
C ASN A 262 11.90 19.47 20.66
N THR A 263 12.28 19.60 21.93
CA THR A 263 12.98 18.55 22.69
C THR A 263 12.19 17.24 22.75
N GLN A 264 10.87 17.30 22.87
CA GLN A 264 10.00 16.12 23.00
C GLN A 264 10.06 15.24 21.75
N ILE A 265 9.92 15.82 20.55
CA ILE A 265 9.96 15.08 19.28
C ILE A 265 11.35 14.47 19.06
N LYS A 266 12.39 15.26 19.31
CA LYS A 266 13.80 14.83 19.27
C LYS A 266 14.05 13.64 20.20
N ALA A 267 13.58 13.73 21.44
CA ALA A 267 13.70 12.67 22.42
C ALA A 267 12.98 11.42 21.92
N GLN A 268 11.73 11.52 21.44
CA GLN A 268 10.98 10.35 21.01
C GLN A 268 11.59 9.61 19.82
N LEU A 269 12.12 10.32 18.80
CA LEU A 269 12.86 9.68 17.70
C LEU A 269 14.13 8.97 18.22
N LEU A 270 14.81 9.57 19.20
CA LEU A 270 15.99 8.97 19.84
C LEU A 270 15.63 7.72 20.65
N PHE A 271 14.59 7.78 21.50
CA PHE A 271 14.11 6.65 22.28
C PHE A 271 13.49 5.56 21.40
N LEU A 272 12.85 5.91 20.27
CA LEU A 272 12.40 4.92 19.29
C LEU A 272 13.56 4.09 18.73
N SER A 273 14.74 4.70 18.54
CA SER A 273 15.95 3.97 18.11
C SER A 273 16.41 2.98 19.17
N ALA A 274 16.37 3.37 20.45
CA ALA A 274 16.68 2.48 21.58
C ALA A 274 15.63 1.37 21.74
N PHE A 275 14.35 1.68 21.53
CA PHE A 275 13.28 0.69 21.53
C PHE A 275 13.57 -0.44 20.54
N PHE A 276 13.87 -0.11 19.27
CA PHE A 276 14.16 -1.13 18.26
C PHE A 276 15.36 -2.01 18.62
N GLU A 277 16.42 -1.43 19.19
CA GLU A 277 17.58 -2.17 19.68
C GLU A 277 17.19 -3.14 20.80
N ARG A 278 16.48 -2.64 21.82
CA ARG A 278 16.14 -3.38 23.03
C ARG A 278 15.19 -4.53 22.78
N VAL A 279 14.22 -4.35 21.90
CA VAL A 279 13.26 -5.40 21.51
C VAL A 279 13.85 -6.39 20.51
N LYS A 280 15.10 -6.19 20.06
CA LYS A 280 15.75 -6.96 19.00
C LYS A 280 14.83 -7.10 17.79
N PHE A 281 14.51 -5.98 17.16
CA PHE A 281 13.55 -5.92 16.05
C PHE A 281 13.77 -6.96 14.94
N TYR A 282 15.02 -7.43 14.75
CA TYR A 282 15.41 -8.44 13.76
C TYR A 282 15.06 -9.90 14.14
N GLU A 283 14.74 -10.17 15.42
CA GLU A 283 14.24 -11.45 15.94
C GLU A 283 12.74 -11.38 16.30
N MET A 284 12.21 -10.17 16.44
CA MET A 284 10.86 -9.92 16.94
C MET A 284 9.80 -10.29 15.91
N GLU A 285 8.92 -11.25 16.24
CA GLU A 285 7.71 -11.50 15.45
C GLU A 285 6.78 -10.29 15.51
N ASP A 286 6.21 -9.91 14.37
CA ASP A 286 5.25 -8.82 14.22
C ASP A 286 4.21 -9.15 13.11
N THR A 287 3.14 -8.38 13.00
CA THR A 287 2.05 -8.65 12.04
C THR A 287 2.34 -8.09 10.63
N GLY A 288 3.42 -7.31 10.48
CA GLY A 288 3.85 -6.67 9.24
C GLY A 288 2.85 -5.71 8.59
N ALA A 289 3.17 -5.31 7.36
CA ALA A 289 2.38 -4.33 6.59
C ALA A 289 0.93 -4.77 6.31
N TRP A 290 0.68 -6.07 6.38
CA TRP A 290 -0.61 -6.67 6.07
C TRP A 290 -1.48 -6.92 7.30
N GLU A 291 -0.90 -6.80 8.50
CA GLU A 291 -1.62 -6.91 9.77
C GLU A 291 -2.22 -8.30 9.98
N GLU A 292 -1.42 -9.31 9.62
CA GLU A 292 -1.85 -10.71 9.56
C GLU A 292 -1.14 -11.54 10.64
N LEU A 293 -0.82 -12.80 10.35
CA LEU A 293 -0.17 -13.69 11.31
C LEU A 293 1.14 -13.09 11.82
N MET A 294 1.50 -13.41 13.05
CA MET A 294 2.80 -13.03 13.61
C MET A 294 3.94 -13.73 12.87
N GLY A 295 5.00 -12.99 12.53
CA GLY A 295 6.20 -13.56 11.92
C GLY A 295 7.36 -12.59 11.88
N VAL A 296 8.55 -13.09 11.55
CA VAL A 296 9.73 -12.24 11.37
C VAL A 296 9.69 -11.66 9.96
N ARG A 297 9.36 -10.38 9.84
CA ARG A 297 9.02 -9.73 8.56
C ARG A 297 10.20 -9.03 7.93
N SER A 298 10.49 -9.36 6.67
CA SER A 298 11.61 -8.75 5.94
C SER A 298 11.40 -7.26 5.73
N SER A 299 10.14 -6.84 5.51
CA SER A 299 9.77 -5.42 5.39
C SER A 299 10.08 -4.64 6.67
N SER A 300 9.71 -5.20 7.83
CA SER A 300 9.96 -4.60 9.14
C SER A 300 11.45 -4.52 9.43
N ILE A 301 12.19 -5.62 9.23
CA ILE A 301 13.64 -5.65 9.46
C ILE A 301 14.33 -4.60 8.60
N GLY A 302 14.05 -4.56 7.29
CA GLY A 302 14.73 -3.62 6.41
C GLY A 302 14.37 -2.16 6.69
N LEU A 303 13.09 -1.83 6.91
CA LEU A 303 12.71 -0.46 7.23
C LEU A 303 13.32 0.04 8.55
N VAL A 304 13.30 -0.79 9.60
CA VAL A 304 13.96 -0.44 10.86
C VAL A 304 15.47 -0.33 10.67
N THR A 305 16.10 -1.23 9.92
CA THR A 305 17.54 -1.16 9.61
C THR A 305 17.88 0.16 8.92
N SER A 306 17.15 0.55 7.88
CA SER A 306 17.33 1.82 7.19
C SER A 306 17.14 3.02 8.12
N PHE A 307 16.14 2.97 9.01
CA PHE A 307 15.91 4.03 9.99
C PHE A 307 17.09 4.15 10.98
N LEU A 308 17.56 3.03 11.53
CA LEU A 308 18.69 3.02 12.45
C LEU A 308 19.99 3.48 11.77
N GLU A 309 20.23 3.09 10.52
CA GLU A 309 21.36 3.61 9.73
C GLU A 309 21.25 5.12 9.51
N ARG A 310 20.04 5.64 9.24
CA ARG A 310 19.79 7.10 9.12
C ARG A 310 20.09 7.82 10.43
N MET A 311 19.65 7.26 11.56
CA MET A 311 19.93 7.80 12.90
C MET A 311 21.42 7.75 13.24
N GLU A 312 22.10 6.63 12.97
CA GLU A 312 23.54 6.48 13.20
C GLU A 312 24.35 7.47 12.35
N ASN A 313 24.01 7.60 11.06
CA ASN A 313 24.65 8.54 10.15
C ASN A 313 24.46 9.99 10.57
N GLY A 314 23.25 10.37 10.97
CA GLY A 314 22.96 11.72 11.45
C GLY A 314 23.67 12.04 12.77
N LEU A 315 23.65 11.12 13.73
CA LEU A 315 24.25 11.33 15.05
C LEU A 315 25.77 11.28 15.04
N ARG A 316 26.38 10.34 14.30
CA ARG A 316 27.82 10.03 14.39
C ARG A 316 28.63 10.48 13.18
N GLN A 317 28.04 10.48 11.98
CA GLN A 317 28.78 10.72 10.73
C GLN A 317 28.47 12.09 10.09
N ALA A 318 27.50 12.83 10.63
CA ALA A 318 26.97 14.07 10.04
C ALA A 318 26.55 13.92 8.56
N LYS A 319 26.12 12.71 8.16
CA LYS A 319 25.57 12.42 6.84
C LYS A 319 24.05 12.46 6.92
N THR A 320 23.43 13.35 6.15
CA THR A 320 21.97 13.57 6.15
C THR A 320 21.45 13.79 4.74
N ASN A 321 20.13 13.64 4.55
CA ASN A 321 19.51 13.80 3.23
C ASN A 321 19.20 15.27 2.89
N SER A 322 19.25 16.17 3.87
CA SER A 322 19.02 17.60 3.69
C SER A 322 19.73 18.47 4.73
N ILE A 323 19.81 19.78 4.47
CA ILE A 323 20.36 20.79 5.41
C ILE A 323 19.50 20.87 6.68
N ASN A 324 18.17 20.83 6.55
CA ASN A 324 17.28 20.88 7.72
C ASN A 324 17.43 19.64 8.60
N GLU A 325 17.64 18.48 8.00
CA GLU A 325 17.94 17.26 8.72
C GLU A 325 19.32 17.34 9.41
N ALA A 326 20.34 17.94 8.76
CA ALA A 326 21.63 18.21 9.40
C ALA A 326 21.47 19.13 10.63
N MET A 327 20.65 20.19 10.52
CA MET A 327 20.34 21.09 11.63
C MET A 327 19.59 20.37 12.77
N PHE A 328 18.66 19.47 12.44
CA PHE A 328 17.98 18.62 13.40
C PHE A 328 18.98 17.77 14.19
N PHE A 329 19.85 17.00 13.51
CA PHE A 329 20.82 16.14 14.19
C PHE A 329 21.87 16.93 14.96
N ALA A 330 22.32 18.08 14.46
CA ALA A 330 23.22 18.97 15.20
C ALA A 330 22.57 19.48 16.50
N SER A 331 21.29 19.86 16.45
CA SER A 331 20.53 20.25 17.64
C SER A 331 20.33 19.08 18.59
N LEU A 332 19.94 17.90 18.09
CA LEU A 332 19.77 16.69 18.90
C LEU A 332 21.07 16.30 19.61
N ASN A 333 22.20 16.29 18.90
CA ASN A 333 23.52 16.03 19.50
C ASN A 333 23.88 17.03 20.59
N LYS A 334 23.53 18.31 20.43
CA LYS A 334 23.73 19.32 21.47
C LYS A 334 22.85 19.04 22.70
N GLU A 335 21.62 18.59 22.49
CA GLU A 335 20.66 18.28 23.56
C GLU A 335 21.03 17.01 24.33
N ILE A 336 21.57 15.99 23.64
CA ILE A 336 22.12 14.76 24.25
C ILE A 336 23.35 15.07 25.11
N LYS A 337 24.28 15.91 24.63
CA LYS A 337 25.49 16.31 25.38
C LYS A 337 25.18 17.26 26.55
N GLY A 338 24.09 18.02 26.44
CA GLY A 338 23.58 18.86 27.52
C GLY A 338 22.69 18.07 28.49
N SER A 339 21.88 18.80 29.26
CA SER A 339 20.89 18.19 30.17
C SER A 339 19.49 18.08 29.57
N LYS A 340 19.20 18.71 28.42
CA LYS A 340 17.82 18.88 27.93
C LYS A 340 17.03 17.59 27.75
N ILE A 341 17.65 16.52 27.22
CA ILE A 341 16.97 15.22 27.09
C ILE A 341 16.71 14.59 28.47
N LYS A 342 17.68 14.70 29.38
CA LYS A 342 17.56 14.23 30.77
C LYS A 342 16.46 15.00 31.53
N ASP A 343 16.46 16.32 31.42
CA ASP A 343 15.50 17.20 32.09
C ASP A 343 14.09 16.89 31.59
N PHE A 344 13.91 16.81 30.25
CA PHE A 344 12.64 16.39 29.65
C PHE A 344 12.16 15.03 30.16
N LEU A 345 13.03 14.01 30.17
CA LEU A 345 12.65 12.67 30.67
C LEU A 345 12.26 12.71 32.15
N THR A 346 13.01 13.45 32.96
CA THR A 346 12.76 13.59 34.41
C THR A 346 11.42 14.26 34.66
N ASP A 347 11.13 15.34 33.93
CA ASP A 347 9.86 16.08 34.01
C ASP A 347 8.70 15.20 33.56
N TYR A 348 8.84 14.54 32.40
CA TYR A 348 7.85 13.62 31.87
C TYR A 348 7.52 12.51 32.88
N MET A 349 8.52 11.76 33.36
CA MET A 349 8.28 10.68 34.32
C MET A 349 7.71 11.19 35.66
N SER A 350 8.03 12.43 36.05
CA SER A 350 7.46 13.06 37.24
C SER A 350 5.97 13.41 37.08
N SER A 351 5.52 13.71 35.86
CA SER A 351 4.12 13.94 35.52
C SER A 351 3.29 12.65 35.46
N TYR A 352 3.92 11.51 35.15
CA TYR A 352 3.26 10.20 34.95
C TYR A 352 3.72 9.14 35.97
N LYS A 353 4.03 9.54 37.22
CA LYS A 353 4.68 8.67 38.24
C LYS A 353 4.03 7.30 38.46
N THR A 354 2.72 7.18 38.26
CA THR A 354 1.99 5.91 38.47
C THR A 354 2.19 4.91 37.32
N GLU A 355 2.87 5.28 36.25
CA GLU A 355 3.02 4.44 35.05
C GLU A 355 4.35 3.71 34.94
N PHE A 356 5.33 4.01 35.81
CA PHE A 356 6.70 3.50 35.67
C PHE A 356 7.25 2.94 36.98
N ASP A 357 7.78 1.72 36.93
CA ASP A 357 8.47 1.04 38.04
C ASP A 357 9.99 1.27 38.03
N PHE A 358 10.46 2.20 37.20
CA PHE A 358 11.88 2.54 36.99
C PHE A 358 12.06 4.06 37.01
N THR A 359 13.31 4.51 37.11
CA THR A 359 13.70 5.91 37.23
C THR A 359 14.29 6.49 35.95
N ALA A 360 14.24 7.82 35.80
CA ALA A 360 14.84 8.50 34.64
C ALA A 360 16.36 8.22 34.48
N PRO A 361 17.18 8.20 35.56
CA PRO A 361 18.59 7.79 35.45
C PRO A 361 18.80 6.37 34.90
N GLU A 362 18.02 5.39 35.36
CA GLU A 362 18.11 4.00 34.88
C GLU A 362 17.79 3.91 33.38
N LEU A 363 16.75 4.62 32.93
CA LEU A 363 16.41 4.68 31.51
C LEU A 363 17.48 5.37 30.67
N LEU A 364 18.09 6.44 31.17
CA LEU A 364 19.17 7.14 30.44
C LEU A 364 20.41 6.24 30.29
N GLU A 365 20.70 5.39 31.28
CA GLU A 365 21.76 4.39 31.17
C GLU A 365 21.43 3.39 30.05
N LYS A 366 20.21 2.82 30.04
CA LYS A 366 19.74 1.90 28.99
C LYS A 366 19.74 2.55 27.61
N LEU A 367 19.33 3.82 27.51
CA LEU A 367 19.40 4.61 26.28
C LEU A 367 20.84 4.69 25.78
N ASN A 368 21.78 5.11 26.63
CA ASN A 368 23.19 5.24 26.23
C ASN A 368 23.80 3.91 25.78
N GLN A 369 23.48 2.81 26.47
CA GLN A 369 23.89 1.46 26.08
C GLN A 369 23.31 1.10 24.70
N SER A 370 22.02 1.33 24.48
CA SER A 370 21.34 1.04 23.20
C SER A 370 21.95 1.86 22.06
N LEU A 371 22.23 3.15 22.29
CA LEU A 371 22.89 4.01 21.30
C LEU A 371 24.30 3.53 20.95
N ALA A 372 25.04 2.99 21.91
CA ALA A 372 26.36 2.40 21.68
C ALA A 372 26.27 1.08 20.87
N ASN A 373 25.17 0.35 21.00
CA ASN A 373 24.93 -0.93 20.31
C ASN A 373 24.33 -0.78 18.90
N LEU A 374 23.93 0.41 18.46
CA LEU A 374 23.22 0.59 17.17
C LEU A 374 23.93 -0.09 15.99
N SER A 375 25.25 0.11 15.85
CA SER A 375 26.03 -0.49 14.76
C SER A 375 25.97 -2.02 14.78
N LYS A 376 26.06 -2.62 15.97
CA LYS A 376 25.95 -4.07 16.17
C LYS A 376 24.55 -4.57 15.80
N SER A 377 23.49 -3.86 16.19
CA SER A 377 22.12 -4.25 15.86
C SER A 377 21.81 -4.10 14.36
N ILE A 378 22.42 -3.12 13.69
CA ILE A 378 22.40 -3.01 12.23
C ILE A 378 23.15 -4.19 11.60
N ASP A 379 24.31 -4.59 12.12
CA ASP A 379 25.02 -5.77 11.61
C ASP A 379 24.17 -7.05 11.73
N GLN A 380 23.58 -7.28 12.90
CA GLN A 380 22.73 -8.45 13.17
C GLN A 380 21.47 -8.45 12.29
N SER A 381 20.90 -7.27 12.00
CA SER A 381 19.72 -7.21 11.13
C SER A 381 20.04 -7.64 9.70
N TYR A 382 21.24 -7.37 9.19
CA TYR A 382 21.66 -7.87 7.86
C TYR A 382 21.87 -9.39 7.82
N GLU A 383 22.29 -10.01 8.92
CA GLU A 383 22.40 -11.47 9.03
C GLU A 383 21.04 -12.15 8.85
N MET A 384 19.97 -11.49 9.30
CA MET A 384 18.58 -11.97 9.14
C MET A 384 17.97 -11.53 7.80
N LEU A 385 18.20 -10.29 7.39
CA LEU A 385 17.56 -9.68 6.23
C LEU A 385 18.05 -10.27 4.91
N LEU A 386 19.36 -10.42 4.71
CA LEU A 386 19.90 -10.85 3.42
C LEU A 386 19.41 -12.25 3.03
N PRO A 387 19.47 -13.28 3.91
CA PRO A 387 18.92 -14.58 3.57
C PRO A 387 17.42 -14.55 3.30
N ALA A 388 16.64 -13.76 4.05
CA ALA A 388 15.20 -13.63 3.83
C ALA A 388 14.86 -13.00 2.46
N LEU A 389 15.74 -12.12 1.96
CA LEU A 389 15.68 -11.57 0.60
C LEU A 389 16.30 -12.50 -0.47
N GLY A 390 16.71 -13.72 -0.11
CA GLY A 390 17.36 -14.65 -1.01
C GLY A 390 18.77 -14.22 -1.42
N ILE A 391 19.44 -13.38 -0.64
CA ILE A 391 20.78 -12.84 -0.92
C ILE A 391 21.81 -13.58 -0.07
N HIS A 392 22.75 -14.26 -0.72
CA HIS A 392 23.83 -14.96 -0.04
C HIS A 392 25.18 -14.41 -0.49
N ARG A 393 25.99 -13.96 0.48
CA ARG A 393 27.33 -13.42 0.23
C ARG A 393 28.37 -14.35 0.83
N LYS A 394 29.25 -14.93 0.00
CA LYS A 394 30.33 -15.83 0.45
C LYS A 394 31.61 -15.56 -0.35
N ALA A 395 32.71 -15.31 0.36
CA ALA A 395 34.04 -15.10 -0.24
C ALA A 395 34.05 -14.08 -1.39
N GLY A 396 33.36 -12.94 -1.22
CA GLY A 396 33.28 -11.88 -2.22
C GLY A 396 32.37 -12.17 -3.41
N LYS A 397 31.66 -13.32 -3.43
CA LYS A 397 30.64 -13.64 -4.44
C LYS A 397 29.24 -13.50 -3.83
N THR A 398 28.34 -12.88 -4.58
CA THR A 398 26.91 -12.84 -4.27
C THR A 398 26.18 -13.87 -5.13
N THR A 399 25.30 -14.65 -4.51
CA THR A 399 24.39 -15.57 -5.19
C THR A 399 22.97 -15.28 -4.74
N TYR A 400 22.04 -15.45 -5.66
CA TYR A 400 20.63 -15.16 -5.45
C TYR A 400 19.78 -16.44 -5.43
N GLY A 401 18.93 -16.55 -4.42
CA GLY A 401 17.96 -17.62 -4.20
C GLY A 401 16.54 -17.08 -4.06
N PRO A 402 15.57 -17.94 -3.72
CA PRO A 402 14.21 -17.50 -3.42
C PRO A 402 14.19 -16.63 -2.15
N MET A 403 13.29 -15.65 -2.13
CA MET A 403 12.93 -14.94 -0.91
C MET A 403 12.12 -15.88 -0.02
N MET A 404 12.20 -15.71 1.31
CA MET A 404 11.44 -16.51 2.29
C MET A 404 11.25 -15.73 3.58
N GLU A 405 10.01 -15.63 4.05
CA GLU A 405 9.68 -15.17 5.40
C GLU A 405 9.42 -16.37 6.33
N VAL A 406 9.90 -16.29 7.57
CA VAL A 406 9.86 -17.39 8.54
C VAL A 406 9.20 -16.99 9.87
N THR A 407 8.49 -17.93 10.47
CA THR A 407 7.93 -17.85 11.83
C THR A 407 8.27 -19.13 12.58
N LYS A 408 9.03 -19.04 13.68
CA LYS A 408 9.45 -20.19 14.52
C LYS A 408 10.00 -21.37 13.71
N GLY A 409 10.75 -21.09 12.65
CA GLY A 409 11.35 -22.10 11.78
C GLY A 409 10.44 -22.64 10.66
N ASN A 410 9.18 -22.21 10.57
CA ASN A 410 8.28 -22.53 9.46
C ASN A 410 8.27 -21.39 8.44
N VAL A 411 8.35 -21.73 7.15
CA VAL A 411 8.16 -20.75 6.07
C VAL A 411 6.70 -20.30 6.08
N LEU A 412 6.49 -18.99 6.23
CA LEU A 412 5.15 -18.39 6.21
C LEU A 412 4.78 -17.96 4.79
N ARG A 413 5.72 -17.33 4.05
CA ARG A 413 5.54 -16.85 2.67
C ARG A 413 6.85 -16.92 1.89
N ASP A 414 6.77 -17.23 0.60
CA ASP A 414 7.92 -17.20 -0.30
C ASP A 414 8.16 -15.77 -0.84
N GLU A 415 7.13 -15.05 -1.28
CA GLU A 415 7.26 -13.64 -1.71
C GLU A 415 6.21 -12.75 -1.07
N ASP A 416 6.64 -11.55 -0.68
CA ASP A 416 5.78 -10.55 -0.07
C ASP A 416 6.06 -9.16 -0.65
N ALA A 417 5.05 -8.55 -1.25
CA ALA A 417 5.10 -7.20 -1.82
C ALA A 417 5.30 -6.11 -0.76
N ALA A 418 5.15 -6.40 0.54
CA ALA A 418 5.52 -5.49 1.63
C ALA A 418 7.01 -5.07 1.56
N ILE A 419 7.87 -5.88 0.93
CA ILE A 419 9.28 -5.55 0.67
C ILE A 419 9.43 -4.29 -0.20
N LEU A 420 8.41 -3.88 -0.97
CA LEU A 420 8.44 -2.62 -1.70
C LEU A 420 8.57 -1.41 -0.77
N HIS A 421 8.07 -1.46 0.47
CA HIS A 421 8.26 -0.36 1.44
C HIS A 421 9.74 -0.19 1.79
N LEU A 422 10.44 -1.31 2.00
CA LEU A 422 11.88 -1.34 2.22
C LEU A 422 12.62 -0.74 1.01
N LEU A 423 12.24 -1.05 -0.22
CA LEU A 423 12.93 -0.51 -1.40
C LEU A 423 12.71 0.99 -1.63
N LEU A 424 11.69 1.59 -1.01
CA LEU A 424 11.51 3.05 -1.00
C LEU A 424 12.45 3.75 0.01
N TYR A 425 12.92 3.01 1.01
CA TYR A 425 13.92 3.41 2.02
C TYR A 425 14.99 2.31 2.14
N PRO A 426 15.79 2.07 1.08
CA PRO A 426 16.62 0.88 1.02
C PRO A 426 17.76 0.94 2.05
N PRO A 427 17.98 -0.14 2.83
CA PRO A 427 19.16 -0.27 3.67
C PRO A 427 20.45 -0.10 2.85
N GLN A 428 21.43 0.60 3.41
CA GLN A 428 22.61 1.10 2.68
C GLN A 428 23.51 -0.01 2.13
N ARG A 429 23.47 -1.22 2.72
CA ARG A 429 24.26 -2.37 2.25
C ARG A 429 23.55 -3.21 1.20
N LEU A 430 22.36 -2.82 0.73
CA LEU A 430 21.76 -3.39 -0.48
C LEU A 430 22.39 -2.75 -1.71
N THR A 431 23.04 -3.57 -2.52
CA THR A 431 23.63 -3.13 -3.78
C THR A 431 22.55 -2.91 -4.85
N LEU A 432 22.91 -2.28 -5.95
CA LEU A 432 22.04 -2.15 -7.13
C LEU A 432 21.56 -3.54 -7.61
N GLU A 433 22.46 -4.52 -7.69
CA GLU A 433 22.11 -5.89 -8.11
C GLU A 433 21.10 -6.54 -7.15
N ASP A 434 21.26 -6.31 -5.84
CA ASP A 434 20.31 -6.82 -4.83
C ASP A 434 18.91 -6.21 -5.03
N LYS A 435 18.82 -4.90 -5.22
CA LYS A 435 17.54 -4.21 -5.49
C LYS A 435 16.89 -4.75 -6.77
N LEU A 436 17.67 -4.97 -7.83
CA LEU A 436 17.16 -5.49 -9.10
C LEU A 436 16.71 -6.96 -9.00
N HIS A 437 17.41 -7.79 -8.23
CA HIS A 437 16.99 -9.17 -7.92
C HIS A 437 15.62 -9.18 -7.23
N ILE A 438 15.46 -8.40 -6.17
CA ILE A 438 14.20 -8.31 -5.41
C ILE A 438 13.05 -7.88 -6.34
N LEU A 439 13.24 -6.79 -7.12
CA LEU A 439 12.24 -6.31 -8.06
C LEU A 439 11.89 -7.35 -9.13
N SER A 440 12.89 -8.12 -9.60
CA SER A 440 12.69 -9.18 -10.58
C SER A 440 11.84 -10.31 -10.02
N GLU A 441 12.15 -10.82 -8.82
CA GLU A 441 11.39 -11.91 -8.20
C GLU A 441 9.96 -11.49 -7.86
N LEU A 442 9.75 -10.28 -7.31
CA LEU A 442 8.41 -9.75 -7.05
C LEU A 442 7.60 -9.63 -8.34
N LYS A 443 8.17 -9.08 -9.43
CA LYS A 443 7.46 -9.00 -10.72
C LYS A 443 7.13 -10.39 -11.27
N LYS A 444 8.08 -11.32 -11.21
CA LYS A 444 7.92 -12.67 -11.75
C LYS A 444 6.79 -13.44 -11.08
N LYS A 445 6.60 -13.25 -9.77
CA LYS A 445 5.69 -14.10 -8.97
C LYS A 445 4.39 -13.40 -8.58
N LEU A 446 4.39 -12.06 -8.42
CA LEU A 446 3.25 -11.31 -7.90
C LEU A 446 2.59 -10.37 -8.91
N LEU A 447 3.19 -10.11 -10.07
CA LEU A 447 2.55 -9.27 -11.09
C LEU A 447 1.29 -9.95 -11.65
N ARG A 448 0.20 -9.20 -11.78
CA ARG A 448 -1.09 -9.67 -12.31
C ARG A 448 -1.64 -8.66 -13.35
N PRO A 449 -2.69 -9.02 -14.12
CA PRO A 449 -3.19 -8.14 -15.18
C PRO A 449 -3.66 -6.75 -14.75
N ALA A 450 -4.31 -6.63 -13.59
CA ALA A 450 -4.96 -5.43 -13.03
C ALA A 450 -4.25 -4.84 -11.80
N GLY A 451 -3.11 -5.37 -11.39
CA GLY A 451 -2.35 -4.92 -10.23
C GLY A 451 -1.25 -5.92 -9.85
N ILE A 452 -0.79 -5.87 -8.61
CA ILE A 452 0.19 -6.82 -8.05
C ILE A 452 -0.45 -7.48 -6.82
N ALA A 453 -0.23 -8.78 -6.61
CA ALA A 453 -0.72 -9.48 -5.42
C ALA A 453 0.17 -9.13 -4.21
N ARG A 454 -0.38 -9.12 -2.99
CA ARG A 454 0.43 -8.96 -1.76
C ARG A 454 1.43 -10.09 -1.60
N TYR A 455 0.94 -11.31 -1.73
CA TYR A 455 1.71 -12.54 -1.73
C TYR A 455 0.87 -13.61 -2.44
N LYS A 456 1.49 -14.73 -2.80
CA LYS A 456 0.80 -15.81 -3.51
C LYS A 456 -0.33 -16.38 -2.65
N SER A 457 -1.49 -16.56 -3.27
CA SER A 457 -2.71 -17.09 -2.65
C SER A 457 -3.26 -16.26 -1.48
N ASP A 458 -3.05 -14.95 -1.52
CA ASP A 458 -3.74 -13.98 -0.67
C ASP A 458 -5.27 -14.04 -0.87
N TRP A 459 -6.00 -14.27 0.22
CA TRP A 459 -7.45 -14.45 0.23
C TRP A 459 -8.22 -13.35 0.98
N PHE A 460 -7.53 -12.32 1.50
CA PHE A 460 -8.11 -11.33 2.42
C PHE A 460 -9.43 -10.73 1.93
N LEU A 461 -9.47 -10.25 0.68
CA LEU A 461 -10.68 -9.62 0.13
C LEU A 461 -11.78 -10.62 -0.26
N TYR A 462 -11.45 -11.89 -0.47
CA TYR A 462 -12.46 -12.95 -0.59
C TYR A 462 -13.07 -13.29 0.77
N GLY A 463 -12.27 -13.18 1.84
CA GLY A 463 -12.67 -13.41 3.22
C GLY A 463 -13.41 -12.27 3.90
N ASN A 464 -13.31 -11.06 3.39
CA ASN A 464 -13.92 -9.86 3.99
C ASN A 464 -15.04 -9.25 3.17
N ALA A 465 -15.34 -9.77 1.97
CA ALA A 465 -16.58 -9.44 1.28
C ALA A 465 -17.76 -9.77 2.21
N HIS A 466 -18.41 -8.73 2.75
CA HIS A 466 -19.47 -8.93 3.71
C HIS A 466 -20.66 -9.57 2.99
N PRO A 467 -21.28 -10.60 3.57
CA PRO A 467 -22.53 -11.11 3.06
C PRO A 467 -23.56 -10.04 3.38
N ILE A 468 -23.79 -9.11 2.46
CA ILE A 468 -25.12 -8.53 2.35
C ILE A 468 -26.01 -9.74 2.18
N GLU A 469 -26.87 -9.91 3.19
CA GLU A 469 -27.70 -11.05 3.44
C GLU A 469 -27.98 -11.86 2.17
N PHE A 470 -27.58 -13.12 2.20
CA PHE A 470 -28.03 -14.13 1.25
C PHE A 470 -29.56 -14.40 1.37
N SER A 471 -30.35 -13.39 1.75
CA SER A 471 -31.81 -13.36 1.89
C SER A 471 -32.45 -13.06 0.53
N GLY A 472 -32.44 -14.06 -0.36
CA GLY A 472 -33.45 -14.23 -1.41
C GLY A 472 -33.51 -13.24 -2.59
N ASN A 473 -32.96 -12.03 -2.50
CA ASN A 473 -33.01 -11.00 -3.55
C ASN A 473 -31.61 -10.44 -3.87
N PHE A 474 -30.68 -11.33 -4.23
CA PHE A 474 -29.38 -10.93 -4.73
C PHE A 474 -29.48 -10.41 -6.17
N PRO A 475 -28.86 -9.27 -6.53
CA PRO A 475 -28.77 -8.83 -7.92
C PRO A 475 -27.73 -9.60 -8.74
N PHE A 476 -26.84 -10.40 -8.14
CA PHE A 476 -26.06 -11.36 -8.94
C PHE A 476 -26.81 -12.70 -9.06
N PRO A 477 -27.06 -13.17 -10.28
CA PRO A 477 -27.58 -14.51 -10.52
C PRO A 477 -26.74 -15.58 -9.84
N ALA A 478 -27.40 -16.68 -9.50
CA ALA A 478 -26.80 -17.90 -8.98
C ALA A 478 -25.65 -18.49 -9.83
N ASN A 479 -25.28 -17.87 -10.95
CA ASN A 479 -24.37 -18.36 -11.97
C ASN A 479 -23.01 -17.62 -12.00
N PHE A 480 -22.80 -16.62 -11.13
CA PHE A 480 -21.69 -15.66 -11.31
C PHE A 480 -20.35 -16.16 -10.74
N PHE A 481 -20.32 -16.84 -9.60
CA PHE A 481 -19.07 -17.41 -9.11
C PHE A 481 -18.85 -18.77 -9.76
N SER A 482 -17.76 -18.90 -10.51
CA SER A 482 -17.35 -20.19 -11.06
C SER A 482 -16.24 -20.80 -10.21
N ILE A 483 -16.33 -22.10 -9.94
CA ILE A 483 -15.23 -22.87 -9.35
C ILE A 483 -14.60 -23.75 -10.42
N LYS A 484 -13.32 -24.07 -10.23
CA LYS A 484 -12.60 -25.00 -11.11
C LYS A 484 -12.91 -26.43 -10.69
N ASP A 485 -13.29 -27.26 -11.64
CA ASP A 485 -13.45 -28.70 -11.48
C ASP A 485 -12.67 -29.47 -12.58
N GLY A 486 -12.73 -30.80 -12.54
CA GLY A 486 -12.03 -31.68 -13.48
C GLY A 486 -12.39 -31.47 -14.96
N ASN A 487 -13.46 -30.72 -15.27
CA ASN A 487 -13.94 -30.43 -16.62
C ASN A 487 -13.83 -28.93 -16.99
N GLY A 488 -13.22 -28.10 -16.15
CA GLY A 488 -13.04 -26.66 -16.39
C GLY A 488 -13.70 -25.79 -15.33
N TYR A 489 -14.27 -24.65 -15.71
CA TYR A 489 -15.01 -23.79 -14.78
C TYR A 489 -16.50 -24.07 -14.88
N ARG A 490 -17.17 -24.19 -13.73
CA ARG A 490 -18.63 -24.27 -13.67
C ARG A 490 -19.20 -23.28 -12.67
N ALA A 491 -20.42 -22.83 -12.94
CA ALA A 491 -21.18 -22.04 -12.00
C ALA A 491 -21.37 -22.79 -10.67
N THR A 492 -21.19 -22.07 -9.57
CA THR A 492 -21.47 -22.55 -8.22
C THR A 492 -22.97 -22.53 -7.92
N THR A 493 -23.42 -23.45 -7.07
CA THR A 493 -24.73 -23.35 -6.42
C THR A 493 -24.70 -22.34 -5.27
N PHE A 494 -25.88 -21.97 -4.76
CA PHE A 494 -25.99 -21.13 -3.57
C PHE A 494 -25.30 -21.76 -2.35
N ASN A 495 -25.52 -23.05 -2.10
CA ASN A 495 -24.94 -23.76 -0.96
C ASN A 495 -23.41 -23.83 -1.05
N GLU A 496 -22.86 -24.07 -2.23
CA GLU A 496 -21.40 -24.10 -2.44
C GLU A 496 -20.77 -22.74 -2.11
N ARG A 497 -21.39 -21.63 -2.50
CA ARG A 497 -20.91 -20.28 -2.13
C ARG A 497 -20.93 -20.06 -0.63
N ALA A 498 -22.02 -20.45 0.03
CA ALA A 498 -22.13 -20.33 1.48
C ALA A 498 -21.05 -21.16 2.21
N MET A 499 -20.77 -22.37 1.72
CA MET A 499 -19.71 -23.23 2.27
C MET A 499 -18.31 -22.66 2.05
N ILE A 500 -17.99 -22.22 0.82
CA ILE A 500 -16.69 -21.60 0.50
C ILE A 500 -16.48 -20.33 1.36
N TYR A 501 -17.53 -19.53 1.52
CA TYR A 501 -17.48 -18.36 2.37
C TYR A 501 -17.26 -18.72 3.85
N GLN A 502 -18.00 -19.70 4.39
CA GLN A 502 -17.80 -20.18 5.76
C GLN A 502 -16.38 -20.72 5.96
N GLU A 503 -15.85 -21.45 4.98
CA GLU A 503 -14.47 -21.91 4.99
C GLU A 503 -13.51 -20.73 5.06
N PHE A 504 -13.66 -19.72 4.19
CA PHE A 504 -12.85 -18.50 4.29
C PHE A 504 -13.01 -17.80 5.65
N GLN A 505 -14.21 -17.70 6.22
CA GLN A 505 -14.37 -17.15 7.58
C GLN A 505 -13.60 -17.95 8.64
N ASN A 506 -13.64 -19.28 8.57
CA ASN A 506 -12.92 -20.15 9.50
C ASN A 506 -11.39 -20.04 9.33
N GLN A 507 -10.93 -19.79 8.11
CA GLN A 507 -9.52 -19.59 7.80
C GLN A 507 -8.95 -18.27 8.36
N LYS A 508 -9.77 -17.35 8.87
CA LYS A 508 -9.32 -16.09 9.50
C LYS A 508 -8.26 -16.33 10.59
N PHE A 509 -8.31 -17.47 11.26
CA PHE A 509 -7.43 -17.82 12.38
C PHE A 509 -6.37 -18.90 12.07
N VAL A 510 -6.44 -19.58 10.91
CA VAL A 510 -5.56 -20.74 10.57
C VAL A 510 -4.90 -20.65 9.17
N LYS A 511 -5.32 -19.68 8.34
CA LYS A 511 -4.78 -19.33 7.00
C LYS A 511 -4.08 -20.45 6.21
N ASP A 512 -4.82 -21.43 5.70
CA ASP A 512 -4.35 -22.25 4.58
C ASP A 512 -4.43 -21.43 3.28
N MET A 513 -3.28 -20.87 2.89
CA MET A 513 -3.19 -20.01 1.70
C MET A 513 -3.56 -20.75 0.42
N ARG A 514 -3.47 -22.09 0.34
CA ARG A 514 -3.77 -22.85 -0.88
C ARG A 514 -5.27 -22.86 -1.25
N LYS A 515 -6.14 -22.44 -0.33
CA LYS A 515 -7.60 -22.45 -0.53
C LYS A 515 -8.06 -21.53 -1.66
N VAL A 516 -7.36 -20.44 -1.94
CA VAL A 516 -7.68 -19.57 -3.10
C VAL A 516 -7.51 -20.34 -4.40
N GLU A 517 -6.34 -20.96 -4.58
CA GLU A 517 -6.07 -21.71 -5.81
C GLU A 517 -7.03 -22.89 -5.99
N GLU A 518 -7.40 -23.55 -4.89
CA GLU A 518 -8.39 -24.64 -4.88
C GLU A 518 -9.78 -24.16 -5.34
N TYR A 519 -10.26 -23.03 -4.81
CA TYR A 519 -11.64 -22.59 -5.05
C TYR A 519 -11.78 -21.70 -6.30
N VAL A 520 -10.94 -20.69 -6.46
CA VAL A 520 -11.08 -19.68 -7.51
C VAL A 520 -10.08 -19.87 -8.66
N GLY A 521 -8.98 -20.58 -8.42
CA GLY A 521 -7.94 -20.88 -9.39
C GLY A 521 -6.63 -20.13 -9.16
N GLU A 522 -5.59 -20.53 -9.89
CA GLU A 522 -4.26 -19.95 -9.80
C GLU A 522 -4.24 -18.49 -10.26
N ASN A 523 -3.45 -17.64 -9.59
CA ASN A 523 -3.27 -16.22 -9.91
C ASN A 523 -4.55 -15.37 -9.84
N MET A 524 -5.53 -15.84 -9.08
CA MET A 524 -6.82 -15.17 -8.86
C MET A 524 -6.84 -14.41 -7.52
N GLU A 525 -5.68 -14.09 -6.94
CA GLU A 525 -5.64 -13.23 -5.75
C GLU A 525 -6.12 -11.81 -6.08
N ALA A 526 -6.54 -11.08 -5.05
CA ALA A 526 -6.77 -9.65 -5.19
C ALA A 526 -5.50 -8.94 -5.69
N GLN A 527 -5.70 -8.01 -6.61
CA GLN A 527 -4.62 -7.30 -7.31
C GLN A 527 -4.60 -5.87 -6.82
N TRP A 528 -3.66 -5.59 -5.93
CA TRP A 528 -3.57 -4.36 -5.15
C TRP A 528 -3.07 -3.21 -6.02
N SER A 529 -3.73 -2.07 -5.88
CA SER A 529 -3.63 -0.97 -6.86
C SER A 529 -2.41 -0.07 -6.64
N PHE A 530 -1.91 0.01 -5.40
CA PHE A 530 -0.86 0.97 -5.03
C PHE A 530 0.57 0.48 -5.31
N GLN A 531 0.77 -0.83 -5.45
CA GLN A 531 2.10 -1.43 -5.60
C GLN A 531 2.77 -1.04 -6.93
N ASP A 532 1.99 -0.92 -8.02
CA ASP A 532 2.50 -0.43 -9.31
C ASP A 532 3.02 1.03 -9.19
N ALA A 533 2.36 1.87 -8.39
CA ALA A 533 2.85 3.23 -8.12
C ALA A 533 4.13 3.23 -7.26
N MET A 534 4.28 2.28 -6.34
CA MET A 534 5.54 2.10 -5.59
C MET A 534 6.68 1.63 -6.50
N PHE A 535 6.44 0.66 -7.38
CA PHE A 535 7.41 0.25 -8.40
C PHE A 535 7.88 1.43 -9.25
N THR A 536 6.96 2.31 -9.65
CA THR A 536 7.30 3.55 -10.37
C THR A 536 8.30 4.37 -9.58
N GLN A 537 8.02 4.67 -8.31
CA GLN A 537 8.90 5.46 -7.45
C GLN A 537 10.27 4.80 -7.29
N ILE A 538 10.32 3.49 -7.07
CA ILE A 538 11.59 2.75 -6.92
C ILE A 538 12.41 2.82 -8.22
N TYR A 539 11.80 2.60 -9.38
CA TYR A 539 12.53 2.74 -10.65
C TYR A 539 12.97 4.17 -10.93
N ILE A 540 12.23 5.20 -10.50
CA ILE A 540 12.70 6.58 -10.55
C ILE A 540 13.92 6.79 -9.64
N GLN A 541 13.95 6.20 -8.44
CA GLN A 541 15.15 6.23 -7.58
C GLN A 541 16.34 5.55 -8.26
N LEU A 542 16.15 4.37 -8.86
CA LEU A 542 17.19 3.67 -9.60
C LEU A 542 17.68 4.45 -10.81
N TYR A 543 16.79 5.15 -11.53
CA TYR A 543 17.18 6.06 -12.60
C TYR A 543 18.02 7.23 -12.07
N LYS A 544 17.62 7.84 -10.96
CA LYS A 544 18.40 8.92 -10.31
C LYS A 544 19.78 8.44 -9.84
N GLU A 545 19.89 7.18 -9.40
CA GLU A 545 21.14 6.55 -8.97
C GLU A 545 22.08 6.21 -10.14
N THR A 546 21.54 5.75 -11.27
CA THR A 546 22.34 5.11 -12.34
C THR A 546 22.39 5.90 -13.65
N GLY A 547 21.41 6.76 -13.91
CA GLY A 547 21.16 7.39 -15.21
C GLY A 547 20.62 6.44 -16.30
N ASP A 548 20.33 5.17 -15.99
CA ASP A 548 19.88 4.20 -16.98
C ASP A 548 18.41 4.42 -17.37
N LYS A 549 18.19 4.80 -18.62
CA LYS A 549 16.86 5.01 -19.21
C LYS A 549 15.98 3.76 -19.20
N HIS A 550 16.53 2.56 -19.07
CA HIS A 550 15.73 1.36 -18.89
C HIS A 550 14.86 1.45 -17.63
N HIS A 551 15.38 2.02 -16.54
CA HIS A 551 14.59 2.25 -15.33
C HIS A 551 13.44 3.24 -15.56
N MET A 552 13.64 4.29 -16.37
CA MET A 552 12.52 5.17 -16.79
C MET A 552 11.45 4.41 -17.58
N GLN A 553 11.83 3.45 -18.43
CA GLN A 553 10.88 2.63 -19.19
C GLN A 553 10.11 1.65 -18.31
N GLU A 554 10.74 1.10 -17.27
CA GLU A 554 10.08 0.27 -16.25
C GLU A 554 9.16 1.12 -15.38
N ALA A 555 9.61 2.30 -14.93
CA ALA A 555 8.80 3.26 -14.20
C ALA A 555 7.55 3.66 -14.99
N TRP A 556 7.68 3.93 -16.29
CA TRP A 556 6.54 4.27 -17.14
C TRP A 556 5.50 3.15 -17.21
N PHE A 557 5.95 1.91 -17.37
CA PHE A 557 5.04 0.77 -17.46
C PHE A 557 4.22 0.60 -16.19
N HIS A 558 4.89 0.66 -15.03
CA HIS A 558 4.21 0.58 -13.75
C HIS A 558 3.34 1.80 -13.47
N LEU A 559 3.74 3.00 -13.90
CA LEU A 559 2.89 4.21 -13.77
C LEU A 559 1.61 4.07 -14.60
N ALA A 560 1.73 3.63 -15.85
CA ALA A 560 0.57 3.41 -16.70
C ALA A 560 -0.37 2.32 -16.15
N ARG A 561 0.19 1.28 -15.51
CA ARG A 561 -0.60 0.26 -14.81
C ARG A 561 -1.31 0.83 -13.58
N ALA A 562 -0.62 1.61 -12.75
CA ALA A 562 -1.20 2.27 -11.59
C ALA A 562 -2.36 3.20 -12.00
N LEU A 563 -2.18 4.01 -13.04
CA LEU A 563 -3.26 4.82 -13.63
C LEU A 563 -4.40 3.95 -14.17
N GLY A 564 -4.10 2.76 -14.67
CA GLY A 564 -5.07 1.80 -15.17
C GLY A 564 -5.97 1.19 -14.09
N THR A 565 -5.62 1.32 -12.82
CA THR A 565 -6.44 0.84 -11.69
C THR A 565 -7.56 1.80 -11.29
N ILE A 566 -7.56 3.03 -11.81
CA ILE A 566 -8.57 4.04 -11.46
C ILE A 566 -9.93 3.62 -12.00
N THR A 567 -10.97 3.77 -11.18
CA THR A 567 -12.32 3.32 -11.50
C THR A 567 -12.93 4.06 -12.70
N GLY A 568 -13.65 3.32 -13.52
CA GLY A 568 -14.45 3.80 -14.65
C GLY A 568 -15.90 4.11 -14.27
N GLU A 569 -16.72 4.44 -15.27
CA GLU A 569 -18.14 4.71 -15.09
C GLU A 569 -18.92 3.41 -14.81
N ASN A 570 -20.05 3.48 -14.11
CA ASN A 570 -20.96 2.34 -13.91
C ASN A 570 -20.32 1.07 -13.31
N GLN A 571 -19.23 1.21 -12.54
CA GLN A 571 -18.58 0.08 -11.88
C GLN A 571 -19.27 -0.31 -10.58
N ILE A 572 -19.16 -1.57 -10.22
CA ILE A 572 -19.64 -2.10 -8.96
C ILE A 572 -18.54 -2.89 -8.24
N ASN A 573 -18.65 -3.01 -6.92
CA ASN A 573 -17.81 -3.92 -6.13
C ASN A 573 -18.36 -5.35 -6.19
N ILE A 574 -17.65 -6.28 -5.52
CA ILE A 574 -18.04 -7.70 -5.44
C ILE A 574 -19.36 -7.94 -4.72
N GLU A 575 -19.83 -6.97 -3.93
CA GLU A 575 -21.08 -7.04 -3.16
C GLU A 575 -22.27 -6.45 -3.94
N GLY A 576 -22.02 -5.81 -5.09
CA GLY A 576 -23.06 -5.20 -5.92
C GLY A 576 -23.24 -3.71 -5.71
N HIS A 577 -22.48 -3.09 -4.82
CA HIS A 577 -22.52 -1.65 -4.58
C HIS A 577 -21.88 -0.89 -5.74
N SER A 578 -22.54 0.18 -6.19
CA SER A 578 -21.97 1.10 -7.17
C SER A 578 -20.75 1.81 -6.60
N ILE A 579 -19.67 1.85 -7.39
CA ILE A 579 -18.44 2.55 -7.05
C ILE A 579 -18.40 3.86 -7.82
N THR A 580 -18.04 4.93 -7.10
CA THR A 580 -17.88 6.25 -7.70
C THR A 580 -16.77 6.19 -8.76
N PRO A 581 -16.98 6.74 -9.97
CA PRO A 581 -15.95 6.76 -11.01
C PRO A 581 -14.78 7.65 -10.59
N PHE A 582 -13.61 7.44 -11.21
CA PHE A 582 -12.40 8.23 -10.96
C PHE A 582 -11.94 8.18 -9.49
N ARG A 583 -12.00 7.00 -8.88
CA ARG A 583 -11.47 6.71 -7.54
C ARG A 583 -10.34 5.68 -7.65
N ALA A 584 -9.40 5.75 -6.71
CA ALA A 584 -8.30 4.82 -6.61
C ALA A 584 -8.67 3.72 -5.58
N PRO A 585 -9.04 2.50 -6.03
CA PRO A 585 -9.45 1.45 -5.12
C PRO A 585 -8.25 0.86 -4.37
N GLU A 586 -8.48 0.20 -3.25
CA GLU A 586 -7.43 -0.60 -2.59
C GLU A 586 -6.93 -1.73 -3.51
N ALA A 587 -7.84 -2.46 -4.15
CA ALA A 587 -7.51 -3.55 -5.05
C ALA A 587 -8.61 -3.86 -6.08
N TRP A 588 -8.25 -4.67 -7.06
CA TRP A 588 -9.15 -5.31 -8.02
C TRP A 588 -9.23 -6.81 -7.77
N ILE A 589 -10.44 -7.31 -7.55
CA ILE A 589 -10.73 -8.70 -7.24
C ILE A 589 -11.14 -9.41 -8.53
N PRO A 590 -10.33 -10.34 -9.06
CA PRO A 590 -10.69 -11.09 -10.25
C PRO A 590 -11.75 -12.16 -9.92
N VAL A 591 -12.77 -12.32 -10.75
CA VAL A 591 -13.79 -13.36 -10.59
C VAL A 591 -14.08 -13.99 -11.94
N VAL A 592 -14.06 -15.32 -12.00
CA VAL A 592 -14.46 -16.06 -13.20
C VAL A 592 -15.97 -16.16 -13.25
N LEU A 593 -16.57 -15.51 -14.24
CA LEU A 593 -18.00 -15.54 -14.53
C LEU A 593 -18.27 -16.56 -15.64
N THR A 594 -19.33 -17.37 -15.49
CA THR A 594 -19.77 -18.28 -16.55
C THR A 594 -21.18 -17.89 -17.01
N ILE A 595 -21.30 -17.44 -18.26
CA ILE A 595 -22.56 -17.02 -18.87
C ILE A 595 -22.83 -17.89 -20.09
N LYS A 596 -23.94 -18.64 -20.08
CA LYS A 596 -24.32 -19.58 -21.15
C LYS A 596 -23.23 -20.56 -21.58
N GLY A 597 -22.42 -21.03 -20.63
CA GLY A 597 -21.37 -22.02 -20.89
C GLY A 597 -20.04 -21.42 -21.38
N GLU A 598 -19.94 -20.10 -21.53
CA GLU A 598 -18.68 -19.41 -21.76
C GLU A 598 -18.18 -18.78 -20.45
N SER A 599 -16.92 -19.02 -20.10
CA SER A 599 -16.28 -18.47 -18.89
C SER A 599 -15.32 -17.34 -19.23
N PHE A 600 -15.34 -16.27 -18.45
CA PHE A 600 -14.43 -15.13 -18.59
C PHE A 600 -14.12 -14.50 -17.24
N THR A 601 -12.94 -13.89 -17.11
CA THR A 601 -12.54 -13.18 -15.89
C THR A 601 -13.05 -11.74 -15.92
N SER A 602 -13.82 -11.36 -14.91
CA SER A 602 -14.19 -9.98 -14.62
C SER A 602 -13.41 -9.46 -13.41
N TYR A 603 -13.30 -8.14 -13.27
CA TYR A 603 -12.55 -7.49 -12.18
C TYR A 603 -13.48 -6.54 -11.44
N PHE A 604 -13.56 -6.71 -10.12
CA PHE A 604 -14.39 -5.89 -9.23
C PHE A 604 -13.51 -5.04 -8.33
N ALA A 605 -13.79 -3.75 -8.21
CA ALA A 605 -13.09 -2.90 -7.26
C ALA A 605 -13.43 -3.32 -5.82
N SER A 606 -12.49 -3.19 -4.91
CA SER A 606 -12.74 -3.35 -3.48
C SER A 606 -13.64 -2.23 -2.95
N GLU A 607 -14.34 -2.50 -1.84
CA GLU A 607 -15.26 -1.54 -1.22
C GLU A 607 -14.55 -0.31 -0.62
N ASN A 608 -13.28 -0.47 -0.20
CA ASN A 608 -12.42 0.60 0.29
C ASN A 608 -11.96 1.51 -0.87
N SER A 609 -12.91 2.22 -1.50
CA SER A 609 -12.74 3.02 -2.70
C SER A 609 -13.33 4.42 -2.51
N PRO A 610 -12.52 5.49 -2.47
CA PRO A 610 -11.07 5.49 -2.62
C PRO A 610 -10.33 5.08 -1.33
N LEU A 611 -9.21 4.37 -1.49
CA LEU A 611 -8.20 4.20 -0.44
C LEU A 611 -7.20 5.36 -0.52
N ASN A 612 -7.02 6.09 0.59
CA ASN A 612 -6.14 7.27 0.61
C ASN A 612 -4.68 6.90 0.37
N TRP A 613 -4.27 5.70 0.77
CA TRP A 613 -2.96 5.17 0.45
C TRP A 613 -2.76 5.02 -1.07
N THR A 614 -3.66 4.35 -1.79
CA THR A 614 -3.56 4.22 -3.26
C THR A 614 -3.54 5.58 -3.94
N THR A 615 -4.42 6.50 -3.53
CA THR A 615 -4.46 7.87 -4.05
C THR A 615 -3.11 8.55 -3.89
N ALA A 616 -2.49 8.45 -2.72
CA ALA A 616 -1.21 9.06 -2.43
C ALA A 616 -0.07 8.49 -3.26
N GLU A 617 0.01 7.16 -3.40
CA GLU A 617 1.06 6.54 -4.21
C GLU A 617 0.95 6.96 -5.68
N ILE A 618 -0.27 7.03 -6.23
CA ILE A 618 -0.49 7.48 -7.62
C ILE A 618 -0.05 8.95 -7.78
N VAL A 619 -0.42 9.84 -6.86
CA VAL A 619 -0.03 11.25 -6.89
C VAL A 619 1.48 11.41 -6.81
N THR A 620 2.13 10.70 -5.88
CA THR A 620 3.59 10.71 -5.74
C THR A 620 4.27 10.15 -6.98
N ALA A 621 3.81 9.02 -7.51
CA ALA A 621 4.40 8.40 -8.70
C ALA A 621 4.27 9.31 -9.94
N LEU A 622 3.13 9.98 -10.12
CA LEU A 622 2.95 10.98 -11.18
C LEU A 622 3.93 12.15 -11.04
N TYR A 623 4.05 12.70 -9.84
CA TYR A 623 4.98 13.81 -9.56
C TYR A 623 6.43 13.39 -9.80
N ASP A 624 6.88 12.29 -9.17
CA ASP A 624 8.26 11.80 -9.25
C ASP A 624 8.66 11.49 -10.69
N TYR A 625 7.76 10.90 -11.47
CA TYR A 625 8.00 10.60 -12.89
C TYR A 625 8.08 11.87 -13.74
N LEU A 626 7.14 12.81 -13.57
CA LEU A 626 7.11 14.08 -14.32
C LEU A 626 8.27 15.01 -13.96
N GLU A 627 8.78 14.93 -12.73
CA GLU A 627 9.98 15.62 -12.28
C GLU A 627 11.25 15.04 -12.93
N ALA A 628 11.32 13.71 -13.06
CA ALA A 628 12.47 13.02 -13.64
C ALA A 628 12.55 13.13 -15.18
N MET A 629 11.43 13.42 -15.85
CA MET A 629 11.34 13.76 -17.28
C MET A 629 11.82 15.18 -17.57
#